data_AF-A0A4Q3KN92-F1
#
_entry.id   AF-A0A4Q3KN92-F1
#
_cell.length_a   1.000
_cell.length_b   1.000
_cell.length_c   1.000
_cell.angle_alpha   90.00
_cell.angle_beta   90.00
_cell.angle_gamma   90.00
#
_symmetry.space_group_name_H-M   'P 1'
#
loop_
_entity.id
_entity.type
_entity.pdbx_description
1 polymer ?
#
loop_
_entity_poly.entity_id
_entity_poly.type
_entity_poly.pdbx_seq_one_letter_code
_entity_poly.pdbx_strand_id
1 'polypeptide(L)'
;MARKKTWDWRANLTGTSRRRDAPFLTLGDIELLHIDKVLQAYGCNFVHAAKALGISRATLYRKVHRDVAGLGLSIARPKKARVKLRAVG
;
A
#
# COMPACT_ATOMS: atom_id res chain seq x y z
N MET A 1 -37.09 15.34 -38.52
CA MET A 1 -36.56 14.05 -38.00
C MET A 1 -35.30 14.35 -37.18
N ALA A 2 -35.31 14.10 -35.86
CA ALA A 2 -34.19 14.44 -34.97
C ALA A 2 -33.16 13.29 -34.90
N ARG A 3 -31.88 13.59 -35.18
CA ARG A 3 -30.76 12.64 -35.04
C ARG A 3 -30.61 12.25 -33.58
N LYS A 4 -30.80 10.96 -33.26
CA LYS A 4 -30.48 10.42 -31.95
C LYS A 4 -28.95 10.44 -31.78
N LYS A 5 -28.47 11.22 -30.82
CA LYS A 5 -27.04 11.30 -30.46
C LYS A 5 -26.67 10.03 -29.71
N THR A 6 -26.03 9.09 -30.39
CA THR A 6 -25.48 7.88 -29.77
C THR A 6 -24.23 8.26 -28.99
N TRP A 7 -24.24 8.02 -27.67
CA TRP A 7 -23.09 8.29 -26.81
C TRP A 7 -22.08 7.15 -26.95
N ASP A 8 -20.91 7.44 -27.52
CA ASP A 8 -19.81 6.49 -27.61
C ASP A 8 -18.81 6.74 -26.47
N TRP A 9 -18.92 5.91 -25.43
CA TRP A 9 -18.04 5.96 -24.26
C TRP A 9 -16.58 5.61 -24.58
N ARG A 10 -16.31 4.98 -25.74
CA ARG A 10 -14.95 4.58 -26.15
C ARG A 10 -14.15 5.72 -26.78
N ALA A 11 -14.81 6.78 -27.25
CA ALA A 11 -14.17 7.87 -28.00
C ALA A 11 -13.04 8.58 -27.23
N ASN A 12 -13.02 8.48 -25.89
CA ASN A 12 -12.04 9.12 -25.02
C ASN A 12 -11.09 8.13 -24.31
N LEU A 13 -11.06 6.86 -24.70
CA LEU A 13 -10.21 5.84 -24.08
C LEU A 13 -8.82 5.72 -24.72
N THR A 14 -8.54 6.44 -25.80
CA THR A 14 -7.25 6.43 -26.51
C THR A 14 -6.24 7.35 -25.83
N GLY A 15 -5.98 7.09 -24.54
CA GLY A 15 -4.83 7.69 -23.86
C GLY A 15 -3.54 7.02 -24.32
N THR A 16 -2.60 7.77 -24.89
CA THR A 16 -1.22 7.29 -25.10
C THR A 16 -0.61 7.01 -23.74
N SER A 17 -0.51 5.73 -23.36
CA SER A 17 0.19 5.35 -22.14
C SER A 17 1.63 5.82 -22.26
N ARG A 18 2.06 6.77 -21.41
CA ARG A 18 3.48 7.09 -21.28
C ARG A 18 4.22 5.78 -21.01
N ARG A 19 5.25 5.49 -21.82
CA ARG A 19 6.14 4.36 -21.55
C ARG A 19 6.64 4.49 -20.10
N ARG A 20 6.37 3.46 -19.29
CA ARG A 20 6.80 3.38 -17.89
C ARG A 20 8.07 2.54 -17.84
N ASP A 21 9.07 3.04 -17.13
CA ASP A 21 10.34 2.34 -16.92
C ASP A 21 10.27 1.32 -15.77
N ALA A 22 9.19 1.33 -14.98
CA ALA A 22 9.00 0.47 -13.80
C ALA A 22 7.72 -0.39 -13.92
N PRO A 23 7.71 -1.59 -13.31
CA PRO A 23 6.52 -2.44 -13.25
C PRO A 23 5.37 -1.74 -12.52
N PHE A 24 4.14 -2.13 -12.86
CA PHE A 24 2.96 -1.64 -12.15
C PHE A 24 2.99 -2.14 -10.71
N LEU A 25 2.87 -1.22 -9.76
CA LEU A 25 2.62 -1.55 -8.38
C LEU A 25 1.21 -2.13 -8.25
N THR A 26 1.08 -3.20 -7.49
CA THR A 26 -0.21 -3.72 -7.09
C THR A 26 -0.89 -2.76 -6.13
N LEU A 27 -2.21 -2.91 -5.94
CA LEU A 27 -2.92 -2.15 -4.91
C LEU A 27 -2.32 -2.39 -3.52
N GLY A 28 -1.87 -3.61 -3.24
CA GLY A 28 -1.18 -3.94 -1.98
C GLY A 28 0.11 -3.16 -1.82
N ASP A 29 0.92 -3.03 -2.88
CA ASP A 29 2.16 -2.28 -2.82
C ASP A 29 1.92 -0.79 -2.55
N ILE A 30 0.93 -0.20 -3.22
CA ILE A 30 0.54 1.20 -3.00
C ILE A 30 0.03 1.39 -1.58
N GLU A 31 -0.78 0.47 -1.08
CA GLU A 31 -1.30 0.52 0.29
C GLU A 31 -0.15 0.47 1.32
N LEU A 32 0.85 -0.39 1.13
CA LEU A 32 1.98 -0.50 2.04
C LEU A 32 2.88 0.73 2.03
N LEU A 33 3.15 1.28 0.85
CA LEU A 33 3.88 2.55 0.74
C LEU A 33 3.12 3.70 1.41
N HIS A 34 1.80 3.70 1.32
CA HIS A 34 0.97 4.69 2.01
C HIS A 34 1.04 4.52 3.53
N ILE A 35 0.90 3.28 4.02
CA ILE A 35 1.02 2.95 5.45
C ILE A 35 2.38 3.37 6.00
N ASP A 36 3.47 3.12 5.29
CA ASP A 36 4.83 3.50 5.68
C ASP A 36 4.99 5.02 5.81
N LYS A 37 4.52 5.78 4.82
CA LYS A 37 4.52 7.25 4.87
C LYS A 37 3.74 7.80 6.06
N VAL A 38 2.56 7.24 6.33
CA VAL A 38 1.75 7.66 7.47
C VAL A 38 2.44 7.31 8.79
N LEU A 39 3.01 6.12 8.92
CA LEU A 39 3.76 5.74 10.12
C LEU A 39 4.95 6.68 10.35
N GLN A 40 5.72 7.03 9.32
CA GLN A 40 6.81 7.99 9.43
C GLN A 40 6.32 9.38 9.88
N ALA A 41 5.22 9.87 9.29
CA ALA A 41 4.63 11.17 9.65
C ALA A 41 4.19 11.26 11.13
N TYR A 42 3.82 10.12 11.74
CA TYR A 42 3.43 10.03 13.15
C TYR A 42 4.52 9.41 14.04
N GLY A 43 5.79 9.40 13.61
CA GLY A 43 6.91 8.90 14.42
C GLY A 43 6.77 7.43 14.84
N CYS A 44 6.25 6.60 13.94
CA CYS A 44 5.91 5.19 14.17
C CYS A 44 4.86 4.95 15.28
N ASN A 45 4.05 5.95 15.61
CA ASN A 45 2.96 5.78 16.55
C ASN A 45 1.74 5.11 15.88
N PHE A 46 1.63 3.79 16.08
CA PHE A 46 0.56 2.97 15.50
C PHE A 46 -0.86 3.40 15.88
N VAL A 47 -1.06 4.04 17.04
CA VAL A 47 -2.40 4.50 17.45
C VAL A 47 -2.83 5.69 16.60
N HIS A 48 -1.96 6.70 16.47
CA HIS A 48 -2.26 7.87 15.65
C HIS A 48 -2.27 7.55 14.17
N ALA A 49 -1.35 6.70 13.70
CA ALA A 49 -1.33 6.25 12.31
C ALA A 49 -2.61 5.47 11.94
N ALA A 50 -3.09 4.57 12.80
CA ALA A 50 -4.33 3.84 12.56
C ALA A 50 -5.55 4.78 12.48
N LYS A 51 -5.61 5.78 13.38
CA LYS A 51 -6.64 6.82 13.34
C LYS A 51 -6.59 7.62 12.04
N ALA A 52 -5.41 8.04 11.61
CA ALA A 52 -5.22 8.80 10.37
C ALA A 52 -5.59 7.98 9.11
N LEU A 53 -5.27 6.69 9.11
CA LEU A 53 -5.63 5.76 8.04
C LEU A 53 -7.12 5.36 8.06
N GLY A 54 -7.87 5.69 9.12
CA GLY A 54 -9.27 5.30 9.27
C GLY A 54 -9.49 3.81 9.46
N ILE A 55 -8.50 3.08 10.00
CA ILE A 55 -8.58 1.63 10.22
C ILE A 55 -8.35 1.27 11.68
N SER A 56 -8.78 0.07 12.07
CA SER A 56 -8.46 -0.44 13.40
C SER A 56 -6.95 -0.64 13.56
N ARG A 57 -6.44 -0.42 14.78
CA ARG A 57 -5.04 -0.70 15.12
C ARG A 57 -4.65 -2.16 14.85
N ALA A 58 -5.56 -3.11 15.10
CA ALA A 58 -5.33 -4.53 14.81
C ALA A 58 -5.17 -4.80 13.30
N THR A 59 -5.98 -4.13 12.46
CA THR A 59 -5.85 -4.19 11.00
C THR A 59 -4.50 -3.65 10.55
N LEU A 60 -4.08 -2.50 11.09
CA LEU A 60 -2.78 -1.90 10.79
C LEU A 60 -1.63 -2.86 11.15
N TYR A 61 -1.64 -3.45 12.35
CA TYR A 61 -0.64 -4.45 12.73
C TYR A 61 -0.60 -5.64 11.76
N ARG A 62 -1.77 -6.17 11.37
CA ARG A 62 -1.85 -7.31 10.46
C ARG A 62 -1.27 -6.97 9.08
N LYS A 63 -1.60 -5.80 8.53
CA LYS A 63 -1.08 -5.32 7.24
C LYS A 63 0.43 -5.10 7.28
N VAL A 64 0.91 -4.44 8.32
CA VAL A 64 2.36 -4.27 8.51
C VAL A 64 3.04 -5.63 8.63
N HIS A 65 2.59 -6.55 9.47
CA HIS A 65 3.29 -7.81 9.68
C HIS A 65 3.26 -8.80 8.50
N ARG A 66 2.20 -8.79 7.70
CA ARG A 66 2.03 -9.76 6.60
C ARG A 66 2.94 -9.44 5.42
N ASP A 67 3.11 -8.15 5.11
CA ASP A 67 3.55 -7.75 3.77
C ASP A 67 4.87 -6.95 3.73
N VAL A 68 5.66 -6.90 4.82
CA VAL A 68 6.97 -6.18 4.82
C VAL A 68 8.00 -6.80 3.87
N ALA A 69 7.77 -8.01 3.36
CA ALA A 69 8.73 -8.76 2.57
C ALA A 69 8.68 -8.36 1.08
N GLY A 70 9.27 -7.22 0.70
CA GLY A 70 9.54 -6.97 -0.71
C GLY A 70 9.83 -5.52 -1.13
N LEU A 71 9.31 -4.52 -0.41
CA LEU A 71 9.29 -3.13 -0.90
C LEU A 71 10.34 -2.20 -0.25
N GLY A 72 11.30 -2.74 0.53
CA GLY A 72 12.31 -1.90 1.21
C GLY A 72 11.70 -0.89 2.19
N LEU A 73 10.54 -1.21 2.77
CA LEU A 73 9.80 -0.34 3.68
C LEU A 73 10.61 -0.05 4.95
N SER A 74 10.50 1.18 5.44
CA SER A 74 11.24 1.66 6.62
C SER A 74 10.66 1.14 7.94
N ILE A 75 9.46 0.54 7.90
CA ILE A 75 8.76 -0.02 9.08
C ILE A 75 9.58 -1.19 9.65
N ALA A 76 10.48 -0.84 10.57
CA ALA A 76 11.42 -1.73 11.20
C ALA A 76 10.71 -2.97 11.77
N ARG A 77 11.19 -4.15 11.38
CA ARG A 77 10.81 -5.44 11.97
C ARG A 77 10.81 -5.30 13.50
N PRO A 78 9.74 -5.67 14.21
CA PRO A 78 9.75 -5.59 15.67
C PRO A 78 10.86 -6.49 16.22
N LYS A 79 11.74 -5.91 17.06
CA LYS A 79 12.95 -6.55 17.64
C LYS A 79 12.68 -7.89 18.36
N LYS A 80 11.42 -8.21 18.68
CA LYS A 80 11.02 -9.43 19.40
C LYS A 80 11.03 -10.71 18.55
N ALA A 81 11.07 -10.63 17.22
CA ALA A 81 11.16 -11.82 16.35
C ALA A 81 12.58 -12.43 16.29
N ARG A 82 13.61 -11.71 16.76
CA ARG A 82 15.02 -12.17 16.68
C ARG A 82 15.41 -13.20 17.74
N VAL A 83 14.56 -13.47 18.74
CA VAL A 83 14.93 -14.28 19.92
C VAL A 83 14.57 -15.77 19.77
N LYS A 84 13.85 -16.21 18.74
CA LYS A 84 13.36 -17.61 18.65
C LYS A 84 13.87 -18.47 17.48
N LEU A 85 14.86 -18.00 16.71
CA LEU A 85 15.44 -18.75 15.58
C LEU A 85 16.88 -19.27 15.83
N ARG A 86 17.33 -19.32 17.09
CA ARG A 86 18.66 -19.87 17.47
C ARG A 86 18.59 -21.06 18.43
N ALA A 87 17.50 -21.83 18.41
CA ALA A 87 17.38 -23.03 19.23
C ALA A 87 16.70 -24.15 18.46
N VAL A 88 17.34 -24.61 17.38
CA VAL A 88 17.28 -26.00 16.93
C VAL A 88 18.66 -26.29 16.34
N GLY A 89 19.56 -26.75 17.21
CA GLY A 89 20.67 -27.60 16.82
C GLY A 89 20.22 -29.04 16.93
#